data_AF-A0A9P8JB12-F1
#
_entry.id   AF-A0A9P8JB12-F1
#
_cell.length_a   1.000
_cell.length_b   1.000
_cell.length_c   1.000
_cell.angle_alpha   90.00
_cell.angle_beta   90.00
_cell.angle_gamma   90.00
#
_symmetry.space_group_name_H-M   'P 1'
#
loop_
_entity.id
_entity.type
_entity.pdbx_description
1 polymer ?
#
loop_
_entity_poly.entity_id
_entity_poly.type
_entity_poly.pdbx_seq_one_letter_code
_entity_poly.pdbx_strand_id
1 'polypeptide(L)'
;MSDDKELLQSLCDLEIPNTIRFSPDGQHVLYSTELSWGHRKGSHAVSTLWLAKTGQENSAQRLTSGSYKDYAGAWGPDGKSIAFISDRADAGKSWAIYVLPMRDGGFKDAEAYTITDVHNEKAIDKFAFSPDGKQIAFLSADEKTTEQKQKEADSEDMHVWGEQWSPSRLRIVELETRKVSNLVLTKAMPTKTNFSSADGVKADSSPSCVVYAMASTPMIGISKLLLPEPESLTLILWL
;
A
#
# COMPACT_ATOMS: atom_id res chain seq x y z
N MET A 1 -14.03 42.06 0.94
CA MET A 1 -14.37 41.09 -0.13
C MET A 1 -13.13 40.47 -0.79
N SER A 2 -11.94 41.08 -0.77
CA SER A 2 -10.70 40.45 -1.27
C SER A 2 -10.12 39.44 -0.26
N ASP A 3 -10.03 39.84 1.00
CA ASP A 3 -9.37 39.08 2.07
C ASP A 3 -10.05 37.72 2.36
N ASP A 4 -11.39 37.66 2.28
CA ASP A 4 -12.14 36.42 2.49
C ASP A 4 -11.81 35.37 1.43
N LYS A 5 -11.58 35.79 0.18
CA LYS A 5 -11.27 34.88 -0.92
C LYS A 5 -9.85 34.32 -0.79
N GLU A 6 -8.90 35.14 -0.35
CA GLU A 6 -7.52 34.70 -0.10
C GLU A 6 -7.44 33.74 1.08
N LEU A 7 -8.20 34.01 2.15
CA LEU A 7 -8.26 33.12 3.31
C LEU A 7 -8.91 31.79 2.96
N LEU A 8 -10.02 31.79 2.21
CA LEU A 8 -10.66 30.56 1.74
C LEU A 8 -9.76 29.75 0.82
N GLN A 9 -9.02 30.41 -0.08
CA GLN A 9 -8.07 29.74 -0.96
C GLN A 9 -6.92 29.11 -0.15
N SER A 10 -6.38 29.86 0.83
CA SER A 10 -5.30 29.37 1.69
C SER A 10 -5.72 28.19 2.56
N LEU A 11 -6.97 28.18 3.04
CA LEU A 11 -7.52 27.04 3.76
C LEU A 11 -7.62 25.81 2.84
N CYS A 12 -8.15 25.97 1.63
CA CYS A 12 -8.25 24.86 0.65
C CYS A 12 -6.88 24.33 0.20
N ASP A 13 -5.89 25.22 0.10
CA ASP A 13 -4.52 24.89 -0.32
C ASP A 13 -3.65 24.35 0.82
N LEU A 14 -4.21 24.19 2.02
CA LEU A 14 -3.52 23.63 3.16
C LEU A 14 -3.19 22.15 2.91
N GLU A 15 -1.88 21.87 2.90
CA GLU A 15 -1.33 20.52 2.85
C GLU A 15 -1.32 19.90 4.24
N ILE A 16 -2.09 18.84 4.42
CA ILE A 16 -2.18 18.12 5.69
C ILE A 16 -1.30 16.86 5.59
N PRO A 17 -0.37 16.63 6.52
CA PRO A 17 0.36 15.39 6.58
C PRO A 17 -0.60 14.24 6.90
N ASN A 18 -0.52 13.18 6.11
CA ASN A 18 -1.20 11.91 6.32
C ASN A 18 -0.16 10.78 6.38
N THR A 19 -0.62 9.54 6.57
CA THR A 19 0.16 8.29 6.52
C THR A 19 1.60 8.41 7.05
N ILE A 20 1.75 8.40 8.36
CA ILE A 20 3.06 8.52 9.01
C ILE A 20 3.69 7.12 9.16
N ARG A 21 4.99 7.02 8.86
CA ARG A 21 5.80 5.80 9.00
C ARG A 21 7.21 6.14 9.50
N PHE A 22 7.63 5.50 10.58
CA PHE A 22 9.02 5.56 11.03
C PHE A 22 9.90 4.66 10.18
N SER A 23 11.15 5.06 9.96
CA SER A 23 12.18 4.18 9.42
C SER A 23 12.47 3.03 10.38
N PRO A 24 12.98 1.87 9.90
CA PRO A 24 13.29 0.73 10.76
C PRO A 24 14.28 1.05 11.90
N ASP A 25 15.19 2.00 11.68
CA ASP A 25 16.15 2.50 12.67
C ASP A 25 15.60 3.62 13.59
N GLY A 26 14.36 4.06 13.35
CA GLY A 26 13.69 5.14 14.08
C GLY A 26 14.24 6.55 13.82
N GLN A 27 15.24 6.72 12.96
CA GLN A 27 15.91 8.01 12.74
C GLN A 27 15.14 8.96 11.82
N HIS A 28 14.21 8.42 11.02
CA HIS A 28 13.47 9.19 10.04
C HIS A 28 11.97 8.92 10.12
N VAL A 29 11.19 9.91 9.70
CA VAL A 29 9.75 9.85 9.56
C VAL A 29 9.38 10.14 8.12
N LEU A 30 8.79 9.15 7.47
CA LEU A 30 8.15 9.28 6.15
C LEU A 30 6.69 9.64 6.36
N TYR A 31 6.22 10.63 5.63
CA TYR A 31 4.80 11.00 5.59
C TYR A 31 4.43 11.49 4.20
N SER A 32 3.16 11.38 3.83
CA SER A 32 2.63 12.03 2.62
C SER A 32 1.86 13.28 3.01
N THR A 33 1.74 14.26 2.11
CA THR A 33 0.85 15.40 2.27
C THR A 33 -0.26 15.35 1.23
N GLU A 34 -1.48 15.60 1.65
CA GLU A 34 -2.64 15.74 0.78
C GLU A 34 -3.32 17.09 1.03
N LEU A 35 -4.00 17.61 0.01
CA LEU A 35 -4.79 18.83 0.15
C LEU A 35 -6.07 18.54 0.94
N SER A 36 -6.46 19.51 1.75
CA SER A 36 -7.62 19.41 2.64
C SER A 36 -8.93 19.17 1.87
N TRP A 37 -9.84 18.39 2.45
CA TRP A 37 -11.20 18.12 1.92
C TRP A 37 -11.26 17.60 0.47
N GLY A 38 -10.21 16.91 0.01
CA GLY A 38 -10.16 16.40 -1.35
C GLY A 38 -10.02 17.50 -2.41
N HIS A 39 -9.58 18.70 -2.01
CA HIS A 39 -9.25 19.78 -2.92
C HIS A 39 -8.16 19.34 -3.90
N ARG A 40 -8.18 19.90 -5.11
CA ARG A 40 -7.25 19.56 -6.18
C ARG A 40 -6.70 20.83 -6.78
N LYS A 41 -5.37 20.93 -6.82
CA LYS A 41 -4.68 21.92 -7.64
C LYS A 41 -4.66 21.42 -9.08
N GLY A 42 -5.72 21.73 -9.82
CA GLY A 42 -5.87 21.35 -11.24
C GLY A 42 -6.80 20.16 -11.47
N SER A 43 -6.54 19.41 -12.54
CA SER A 43 -7.44 18.33 -13.00
C SER A 43 -7.35 17.03 -12.18
N HIS A 44 -6.28 16.84 -11.41
CA HIS A 44 -6.02 15.61 -10.66
C HIS A 44 -5.63 15.91 -9.21
N ALA A 45 -5.81 14.92 -8.34
CA ALA A 45 -5.34 15.03 -6.96
C ALA A 45 -3.82 14.90 -6.93
N VAL A 46 -3.17 15.69 -6.08
CA VAL A 46 -1.71 15.67 -5.90
C VAL A 46 -1.40 15.28 -4.46
N SER A 47 -0.34 14.52 -4.29
CA SER A 47 0.19 14.13 -2.98
C SER A 47 1.70 14.06 -3.06
N THR A 48 2.38 14.54 -2.02
CA THR A 48 3.83 14.60 -1.98
C THR A 48 4.35 13.72 -0.86
N LEU A 49 5.43 12.97 -1.08
CA LEU A 49 6.15 12.30 0.00
C LEU A 49 7.21 13.21 0.60
N TRP A 50 7.31 13.18 1.91
CA TRP A 50 8.24 13.95 2.71
C TRP A 50 8.98 13.05 3.70
N LEU A 51 10.21 13.43 4.00
CA LEU A 51 11.08 12.76 4.94
C LEU A 51 11.55 13.77 5.98
N ALA A 52 11.32 13.50 7.26
CA ALA A 52 11.86 14.30 8.36
C ALA A 52 12.80 13.45 9.21
N LYS A 53 13.71 14.10 9.94
CA LYS A 53 14.52 13.43 10.97
C LYS A 53 13.78 13.43 12.30
N THR A 54 13.77 12.29 12.96
CA THR A 54 13.10 12.13 14.26
C THR A 54 13.75 13.02 15.31
N GLY A 55 12.96 13.81 16.03
CA GLY A 55 13.44 14.68 17.11
C GLY A 55 14.17 15.94 16.64
N GLN A 56 14.25 16.21 15.34
CA GLN A 56 14.85 17.42 14.80
C GLN A 56 13.79 18.30 14.13
N GLU A 57 13.58 19.49 14.69
CA GLU A 57 12.71 20.50 14.09
C GLU A 57 13.23 20.97 12.73
N ASN A 58 12.32 21.37 11.83
CA ASN A 58 12.63 21.92 10.51
C ASN A 58 13.54 21.02 9.65
N SER A 59 13.50 19.70 9.87
CA SER A 59 14.30 18.71 9.14
C SER A 59 13.55 18.07 7.96
N ALA A 60 12.29 18.46 7.74
CA ALA A 60 11.46 17.94 6.66
C ALA A 60 12.04 18.31 5.29
N GLN A 61 12.27 17.30 4.47
CA GLN A 61 12.69 17.42 3.08
C GLN A 61 11.70 16.70 2.18
N ARG A 62 11.46 17.30 1.01
CA ARG A 62 10.58 16.74 0.00
C ARG A 62 11.29 15.58 -0.71
N LEU A 63 10.63 14.43 -0.83
CA LEU A 63 11.15 13.26 -1.55
C LEU A 63 10.67 13.15 -2.99
N THR A 64 9.47 13.65 -3.30
CA THR A 64 8.90 13.61 -4.66
C THR A 64 8.54 15.00 -5.17
N SER A 65 8.34 15.15 -6.49
CA SER A 65 8.04 16.47 -7.09
C SER A 65 6.68 17.04 -6.72
N GLY A 66 5.77 16.18 -6.21
CA GLY A 66 4.35 16.45 -5.93
C GLY A 66 3.56 17.07 -7.08
N SER A 67 3.97 16.76 -8.30
CA SER A 67 3.16 16.99 -9.51
C SER A 67 2.13 15.88 -9.73
N TYR A 68 2.27 14.79 -8.97
CA TYR A 68 1.53 13.54 -9.10
C TYR A 68 0.92 13.17 -7.75
N LYS A 69 0.10 12.12 -7.72
CA LYS A 69 -0.43 11.54 -6.50
C LYS A 69 0.53 10.48 -5.97
N ASP A 70 1.53 10.89 -5.19
CA ASP A 70 2.45 9.98 -4.51
C ASP A 70 1.97 9.69 -3.08
N TYR A 71 1.58 8.46 -2.76
CA TYR A 71 0.99 8.10 -1.47
C TYR A 71 1.33 6.68 -1.00
N ALA A 72 0.88 6.34 0.21
CA ALA A 72 1.09 5.04 0.85
C ALA A 72 2.58 4.65 0.98
N GLY A 73 3.45 5.62 1.24
CA GLY A 73 4.88 5.37 1.39
C GLY A 73 5.19 4.36 2.50
N ALA A 74 6.07 3.41 2.22
CA ALA A 74 6.52 2.39 3.18
C ALA A 74 8.02 2.15 3.04
N TRP A 75 8.69 1.93 4.17
CA TRP A 75 10.10 1.57 4.20
C TRP A 75 10.30 0.10 3.83
N GLY A 76 11.35 -0.17 3.06
CA GLY A 76 11.92 -1.51 2.98
C GLY A 76 12.44 -1.94 4.36
N PRO A 77 12.43 -3.26 4.66
CA PRO A 77 12.87 -3.77 5.97
C PRO A 77 14.35 -3.50 6.24
N ASP A 78 15.14 -3.25 5.20
CA ASP A 78 16.55 -2.87 5.28
C ASP A 78 16.77 -1.38 5.59
N GLY A 79 15.71 -0.56 5.57
CA GLY A 79 15.79 0.89 5.75
C GLY A 79 16.49 1.64 4.61
N LYS A 80 16.85 0.95 3.51
CA LYS A 80 17.59 1.54 2.38
C LYS A 80 16.71 1.78 1.16
N SER A 81 15.42 1.52 1.27
CA SER A 81 14.47 1.73 0.19
C SER A 81 13.14 2.23 0.73
N ILE A 82 12.43 3.00 -0.09
CA ILE A 82 11.05 3.43 0.17
C ILE A 82 10.21 3.04 -1.04
N ALA A 83 9.18 2.22 -0.84
CA ALA A 83 8.17 1.99 -1.86
C ALA A 83 6.97 2.93 -1.66
N PHE A 84 6.29 3.27 -2.73
CA PHE A 84 5.09 4.11 -2.70
C PHE A 84 4.26 3.91 -3.97
N ILE A 85 3.00 4.30 -3.92
CA ILE A 85 2.09 4.28 -5.08
C ILE A 85 2.13 5.65 -5.75
N SER A 86 2.17 5.67 -7.08
CA SER A 86 2.16 6.90 -7.87
C SER A 86 1.38 6.73 -9.18
N ASP A 87 0.78 7.82 -9.63
CA ASP A 87 0.12 7.95 -10.94
C ASP A 87 0.96 8.71 -11.97
N ARG A 88 2.28 8.82 -11.73
CA ARG A 88 3.20 9.60 -12.56
C ARG A 88 3.33 9.17 -14.04
N ALA A 89 2.83 8.00 -14.40
CA ALA A 89 2.85 7.52 -15.78
C ALA A 89 1.69 8.10 -16.62
N ASP A 90 0.48 8.15 -16.04
CA ASP A 90 -0.68 8.86 -16.60
C ASP A 90 -1.51 9.43 -15.44
N ALA A 91 -1.32 10.71 -15.15
CA ALA A 91 -1.84 11.38 -13.96
C ALA A 91 -3.37 11.23 -13.84
N GLY A 92 -3.81 10.70 -12.69
CA GLY A 92 -5.21 10.43 -12.40
C GLY A 92 -5.85 9.29 -13.18
N LYS A 93 -5.11 8.56 -14.03
CA LYS A 93 -5.64 7.45 -14.84
C LYS A 93 -4.99 6.10 -14.56
N SER A 94 -3.71 6.08 -14.22
CA SER A 94 -3.02 4.83 -13.91
C SER A 94 -2.28 4.86 -12.59
N TRP A 95 -2.08 3.71 -11.96
CA TRP A 95 -1.35 3.60 -10.69
C TRP A 95 -0.32 2.48 -10.74
N ALA A 96 0.88 2.77 -10.25
CA ALA A 96 1.95 1.79 -10.12
C ALA A 96 2.68 1.93 -8.79
N ILE A 97 3.32 0.85 -8.36
CA ILE A 97 4.25 0.86 -7.22
C ILE A 97 5.63 1.23 -7.75
N TYR A 98 6.22 2.24 -7.12
CA TYR A 98 7.57 2.69 -7.36
C TYR A 98 8.43 2.44 -6.14
N VAL A 99 9.71 2.18 -6.36
CA VAL A 99 10.71 2.00 -5.31
C VAL A 99 11.78 3.05 -5.49
N LEU A 100 12.04 3.81 -4.42
CA LEU A 100 13.09 4.80 -4.29
C LEU A 100 14.24 4.19 -3.47
N PRO A 101 15.39 3.85 -4.08
CA PRO A 101 16.55 3.34 -3.36
C PRO A 101 17.38 4.47 -2.76
N MET A 102 17.85 4.31 -1.52
CA MET A 102 18.79 5.24 -0.89
C MET A 102 20.17 5.11 -1.53
N ARG A 103 20.81 6.24 -1.88
CA ARG A 103 22.18 6.30 -2.41
C ARG A 103 23.14 6.95 -1.41
N ASP A 104 24.42 7.06 -1.75
CA ASP A 104 25.49 7.60 -0.86
C ASP A 104 25.27 9.06 -0.40
N GLY A 105 24.24 9.75 -0.92
CA GLY A 105 23.77 11.08 -0.48
C GLY A 105 22.36 11.08 0.17
N GLY A 106 21.82 9.91 0.52
CA GLY A 106 20.44 9.75 1.00
C GLY A 106 19.44 9.58 -0.14
N PHE A 107 18.21 10.04 0.07
CA PHE A 107 17.11 9.94 -0.90
C PHE A 107 16.98 11.14 -1.85
N LYS A 108 17.74 12.22 -1.62
CA LYS A 108 17.56 13.50 -2.31
C LYS A 108 17.78 13.42 -3.83
N ASP A 109 18.80 12.68 -4.25
CA ASP A 109 19.17 12.50 -5.66
C ASP A 109 18.86 11.07 -6.14
N ALA A 110 18.00 10.35 -5.40
CA ALA A 110 17.57 9.02 -5.77
C ALA A 110 16.49 9.09 -6.86
N GLU A 111 16.59 8.20 -7.83
CA GLU A 111 15.57 8.04 -8.86
C GLU A 111 14.72 6.81 -8.53
N ALA A 112 13.40 7.00 -8.52
CA ALA A 112 12.48 5.90 -8.30
C ALA A 112 12.31 5.09 -9.59
N TYR A 113 12.29 3.77 -9.47
CA TYR A 113 11.97 2.86 -10.57
C TYR A 113 10.64 2.16 -10.33
N THR A 114 9.92 1.82 -11.40
CA THR A 114 8.65 1.07 -11.29
C THR A 114 8.92 -0.42 -11.09
N ILE A 115 8.08 -1.07 -10.28
CA ILE A 115 8.09 -2.53 -10.09
C ILE A 115 6.82 -3.21 -10.63
N THR A 116 5.72 -2.48 -10.78
CA THR A 116 4.49 -2.96 -11.43
C THR A 116 4.34 -2.34 -12.82
N ASP A 117 3.39 -2.86 -13.61
CA ASP A 117 2.96 -2.21 -14.85
C ASP A 117 2.52 -0.76 -14.54
N VAL A 118 2.85 0.16 -15.44
CA VAL A 118 2.52 1.59 -15.33
C VAL A 118 1.17 1.93 -15.94
N HIS A 119 0.54 0.98 -16.64
CA HIS A 119 -0.73 1.15 -17.33
C HIS A 119 -1.91 0.51 -16.58
N ASN A 120 -1.77 0.19 -15.29
CA ASN A 120 -2.89 -0.31 -14.48
C ASN A 120 -3.92 0.80 -14.28
N GLU A 121 -5.13 0.63 -14.80
CA GLU A 121 -6.25 1.58 -14.62
C GLU A 121 -6.98 1.35 -13.28
N LYS A 122 -6.73 0.21 -12.62
CA LYS A 122 -7.25 -0.03 -11.28
C LYS A 122 -6.28 0.51 -10.23
N ALA A 123 -6.84 1.21 -9.26
CA ALA A 123 -6.08 1.69 -8.11
C ALA A 123 -5.49 0.50 -7.33
N ILE A 124 -4.31 0.74 -6.76
CA ILE A 124 -3.69 -0.17 -5.81
C ILE A 124 -4.16 0.26 -4.42
N ASP A 125 -4.90 -0.60 -3.73
CA ASP A 125 -5.56 -0.25 -2.48
C ASP A 125 -4.52 -0.12 -1.35
N LYS A 126 -3.67 -1.14 -1.21
CA LYS A 126 -2.62 -1.25 -0.19
C LYS A 126 -1.49 -2.14 -0.69
N PHE A 127 -0.30 -1.95 -0.15
CA PHE A 127 0.83 -2.86 -0.35
C PHE A 127 1.67 -2.99 0.93
N ALA A 128 2.51 -4.02 0.98
CA ALA A 128 3.48 -4.26 2.04
C ALA A 128 4.72 -4.99 1.50
N PHE A 129 5.90 -4.66 2.03
CA PHE A 129 7.12 -5.43 1.79
C PHE A 129 7.07 -6.79 2.48
N SER A 130 7.70 -7.79 1.87
CA SER A 130 8.06 -9.03 2.57
C SER A 130 9.13 -8.75 3.64
N PRO A 131 9.19 -9.54 4.72
CA PRO A 131 10.19 -9.36 5.79
C PRO A 131 11.64 -9.43 5.30
N ASP A 132 11.89 -10.18 4.22
CA ASP A 132 13.20 -10.29 3.58
C ASP A 132 13.49 -9.17 2.56
N GLY A 133 12.52 -8.29 2.28
CA GLY A 133 12.63 -7.16 1.36
C GLY A 133 12.67 -7.52 -0.12
N LYS A 134 12.53 -8.80 -0.48
CA LYS A 134 12.64 -9.27 -1.87
C LYS A 134 11.35 -9.18 -2.66
N GLN A 135 10.22 -9.06 -1.98
CA GLN A 135 8.90 -9.10 -2.58
C GLN A 135 8.01 -7.99 -2.00
N ILE A 136 6.99 -7.60 -2.75
CA ILE A 136 5.90 -6.75 -2.28
C ILE A 136 4.58 -7.46 -2.55
N ALA A 137 3.75 -7.57 -1.51
CA ALA A 137 2.37 -7.99 -1.63
C ALA A 137 1.48 -6.75 -1.79
N PHE A 138 0.52 -6.77 -2.71
CA PHE A 138 -0.40 -5.67 -2.94
C PHE A 138 -1.81 -6.13 -3.28
N LEU A 139 -2.78 -5.26 -3.03
CA LEU A 139 -4.19 -5.46 -3.34
C LEU A 139 -4.58 -4.57 -4.51
N SER A 140 -5.13 -5.17 -5.56
CA SER A 140 -5.81 -4.42 -6.62
C SER A 140 -6.84 -5.27 -7.35
N ALA A 141 -7.82 -4.61 -7.96
CA ALA A 141 -8.82 -5.27 -8.79
C ALA A 141 -8.21 -5.80 -10.10
N ASP A 142 -8.92 -6.70 -10.78
CA ASP A 142 -8.54 -7.10 -12.13
C ASP A 142 -8.73 -5.96 -13.12
N GLU A 143 -7.73 -5.78 -14.00
CA GLU A 143 -7.84 -4.88 -15.14
C GLU A 143 -8.92 -5.38 -16.10
N LYS A 144 -9.63 -4.44 -16.73
CA LYS A 144 -10.62 -4.80 -17.75
C LYS A 144 -9.90 -5.34 -18.99
N THR A 145 -10.42 -6.42 -19.57
CA THR A 145 -9.91 -6.91 -20.85
C THR A 145 -10.27 -5.94 -21.97
N THR A 146 -9.52 -5.98 -23.09
CA THR A 146 -9.81 -5.16 -24.27
C THR A 146 -11.24 -5.37 -24.77
N GLU A 147 -11.74 -6.61 -24.72
CA GLU A 147 -13.12 -6.96 -25.09
C GLU A 147 -14.15 -6.31 -24.15
N GLN A 148 -13.90 -6.30 -22.84
CA GLN A 148 -14.78 -5.63 -21.88
C GLN A 148 -14.79 -4.11 -22.11
N LYS A 149 -13.62 -3.50 -22.33
CA LYS A 149 -13.52 -2.06 -22.64
C LYS A 149 -14.26 -1.71 -23.93
N GLN A 150 -14.11 -2.53 -24.97
CA GLN A 150 -14.77 -2.30 -26.25
C GLN A 150 -16.29 -2.47 -26.14
N LYS A 151 -16.76 -3.51 -25.44
CA LYS A 151 -18.20 -3.70 -25.18
C LYS A 151 -18.81 -2.53 -24.41
N GLU A 152 -18.09 -1.96 -23.45
CA GLU A 152 -18.56 -0.78 -22.71
C GLU A 152 -18.55 0.49 -23.58
N ALA A 153 -17.57 0.65 -24.47
CA ALA A 153 -17.49 1.79 -25.39
C ALA A 153 -18.57 1.73 -26.49
N ASP A 154 -18.86 0.52 -26.98
CA ASP A 154 -19.88 0.27 -28.01
C ASP A 154 -21.31 0.19 -27.41
N SER A 155 -21.43 0.12 -26.09
CA SER A 155 -22.71 0.07 -25.37
C SER A 155 -23.24 1.49 -25.13
N GLU A 156 -24.32 1.86 -25.81
CA GLU A 156 -25.08 3.09 -25.53
C GLU A 156 -25.99 2.96 -24.28
N ASP A 157 -26.06 1.78 -23.67
CA ASP A 157 -26.94 1.50 -22.54
C ASP A 157 -26.45 2.07 -21.20
N MET A 158 -27.43 2.39 -20.35
CA MET A 158 -27.24 2.92 -19.00
C MET A 158 -26.51 1.90 -18.10
N HIS A 159 -25.35 2.26 -17.57
CA HIS A 159 -24.59 1.39 -16.67
C HIS A 159 -25.30 1.28 -15.31
N VAL A 160 -25.76 0.08 -14.94
CA VAL A 160 -26.34 -0.18 -13.61
C VAL A 160 -25.22 -0.28 -12.60
N TRP A 161 -25.10 0.71 -11.71
CA TRP A 161 -24.12 0.70 -10.63
C TRP A 161 -24.41 -0.46 -9.66
N GLY A 162 -23.43 -1.35 -9.48
CA GLY A 162 -23.45 -2.39 -8.44
C GLY A 162 -23.51 -3.84 -8.92
N GLU A 163 -23.76 -4.10 -10.21
CA GLU A 163 -23.84 -5.49 -10.72
C GLU A 163 -22.47 -6.12 -11.02
N GLN A 164 -21.45 -5.30 -11.28
CA GLN A 164 -20.13 -5.78 -11.71
C GLN A 164 -19.04 -5.40 -10.69
N TRP A 165 -18.96 -6.16 -9.60
CA TRP A 165 -17.87 -6.04 -8.64
C TRP A 165 -16.61 -6.71 -9.21
N SER A 166 -15.51 -5.97 -9.32
CA SER A 166 -14.19 -6.55 -9.59
C SER A 166 -13.46 -6.71 -8.25
N PRO A 167 -13.42 -7.93 -7.67
CA PRO A 167 -12.85 -8.11 -6.34
C PRO A 167 -11.37 -7.78 -6.35
N SER A 168 -10.89 -7.06 -5.33
CA SER A 168 -9.46 -6.87 -5.13
C SER A 168 -8.81 -8.22 -4.85
N ARG A 169 -7.75 -8.53 -5.60
CA ARG A 169 -6.97 -9.76 -5.43
C ARG A 169 -5.65 -9.45 -4.73
N LEU A 170 -5.17 -10.41 -3.95
CA LEU A 170 -3.83 -10.37 -3.40
C LEU A 170 -2.83 -10.82 -4.47
N ARG A 171 -1.89 -9.93 -4.76
CA ARG A 171 -0.82 -10.13 -5.75
C ARG A 171 0.52 -9.97 -5.07
N ILE A 172 1.52 -10.68 -5.59
CA ILE A 172 2.91 -10.57 -5.14
C ILE A 172 3.77 -10.21 -6.35
N VAL A 173 4.61 -9.19 -6.18
CA VAL A 173 5.64 -8.80 -7.12
C VAL A 173 7.02 -9.04 -6.53
N GLU A 174 7.91 -9.67 -7.30
CA GLU A 174 9.32 -9.85 -6.94
C GLU A 174 10.12 -8.64 -7.41
N LEU A 175 10.96 -8.05 -6.55
CA LEU A 175 11.66 -6.79 -6.85
C LEU A 175 12.73 -6.94 -7.93
N GLU A 176 13.43 -8.08 -7.97
CA GLU A 176 14.52 -8.32 -8.93
C GLU A 176 13.99 -8.58 -10.33
N THR A 177 13.01 -9.49 -10.46
CA THR A 177 12.47 -9.92 -11.76
C THR A 177 11.31 -9.05 -12.24
N ARG A 178 10.69 -8.28 -11.34
CA ARG A 178 9.45 -7.51 -11.56
C ARG A 178 8.28 -8.39 -12.02
N LYS A 179 8.36 -9.69 -11.74
CA LYS A 179 7.30 -10.63 -12.09
C LYS A 179 6.17 -10.52 -11.08
N VAL A 180 4.96 -10.26 -11.57
CA VAL A 180 3.74 -10.26 -10.77
C VAL A 180 3.08 -11.63 -10.81
N SER A 181 2.65 -12.12 -9.66
CA SER A 181 1.90 -13.37 -9.52
C SER A 181 0.66 -13.15 -8.65
N ASN A 182 -0.44 -13.81 -9.02
CA ASN A 182 -1.67 -13.79 -8.22
C ASN A 182 -1.57 -14.87 -7.14
N LEU A 183 -1.83 -14.51 -5.88
CA LEU A 183 -1.87 -15.49 -4.80
C LEU A 183 -3.29 -16.05 -4.71
N VAL A 184 -3.48 -17.27 -5.20
CA VAL A 184 -4.74 -18.00 -5.09
C VAL A 184 -4.59 -19.05 -4.00
N LEU A 185 -5.24 -18.86 -2.86
CA LEU A 185 -5.32 -19.89 -1.80
C LEU A 185 -6.08 -21.11 -2.36
N THR A 186 -5.34 -22.10 -2.83
CA THR A 186 -5.91 -23.31 -3.45
C THR A 186 -5.91 -24.52 -2.50
N LYS A 187 -5.33 -24.42 -1.29
CA LYS A 187 -5.31 -25.54 -0.33
C LYS A 187 -5.09 -25.08 1.11
N ALA A 188 -6.04 -25.33 2.00
CA ALA A 188 -5.79 -25.31 3.45
C ALA A 188 -4.80 -26.45 3.77
N MET A 189 -3.59 -26.12 4.22
CA MET A 189 -2.64 -27.13 4.71
C MET A 189 -2.78 -27.28 6.22
N PRO A 190 -3.17 -28.45 6.75
CA PRO A 190 -3.04 -28.74 8.16
C PRO A 190 -1.61 -29.25 8.40
N THR A 191 -0.72 -28.40 8.87
CA THR A 191 0.61 -28.87 9.30
C THR A 191 0.62 -29.00 10.82
N LYS A 192 0.65 -30.26 11.29
CA LYS A 192 0.93 -30.60 12.70
C LYS A 192 2.32 -30.09 13.08
N THR A 193 2.45 -29.54 14.28
CA THR A 193 3.75 -29.51 14.96
C THR A 193 3.61 -29.71 16.47
N ASN A 194 4.46 -30.58 16.98
CA ASN A 194 4.52 -31.06 18.35
C ASN A 194 5.08 -29.99 19.29
N PHE A 195 4.58 -29.97 20.52
CA PHE A 195 5.12 -29.16 21.62
C PHE A 195 6.17 -29.97 22.39
N SER A 196 7.31 -29.35 22.69
CA SER A 196 8.21 -29.79 23.77
C SER A 196 8.73 -28.55 24.51
N SER A 197 8.63 -28.59 25.82
CA SER A 197 8.98 -27.51 26.75
C SER A 197 10.48 -27.47 27.09
N ALA A 198 10.96 -26.22 27.22
CA ALA A 198 12.15 -25.69 27.86
C ALA A 198 13.22 -26.65 28.44
N ASP A 199 14.47 -26.49 27.98
CA ASP A 199 15.49 -25.76 28.75
C ASP A 199 16.73 -25.44 27.90
N GLY A 200 17.23 -24.21 28.07
CA GLY A 200 18.43 -23.55 27.52
C GLY A 200 19.23 -24.16 26.35
N VAL A 201 19.38 -23.40 25.25
CA VAL A 201 20.63 -23.10 24.50
C VAL A 201 20.31 -22.33 23.19
N LYS A 202 21.30 -21.55 22.74
CA LYS A 202 21.39 -20.53 21.67
C LYS A 202 20.72 -20.77 20.30
N ALA A 203 20.24 -19.65 19.75
CA ALA A 203 20.23 -19.15 18.37
C ALA A 203 19.97 -20.09 17.18
N ASP A 204 18.91 -19.82 16.41
CA ASP A 204 19.02 -19.62 14.95
C ASP A 204 17.83 -18.79 14.41
N SER A 205 18.13 -18.01 13.39
CA SER A 205 17.29 -17.05 12.66
C SER A 205 16.33 -17.71 11.68
N SER A 206 15.03 -17.35 11.73
CA SER A 206 14.11 -17.06 10.59
C SER A 206 12.64 -17.21 11.04
N PRO A 207 11.80 -16.15 11.07
CA PRO A 207 10.36 -16.33 11.29
C PRO A 207 9.66 -16.58 9.94
N SER A 208 9.24 -17.82 9.72
CA SER A 208 8.28 -18.20 8.69
C SER A 208 6.91 -17.62 9.05
N CYS A 209 6.45 -16.58 8.36
CA CYS A 209 5.15 -15.96 8.62
C CYS A 209 4.06 -16.59 7.73
N VAL A 210 2.99 -17.11 8.34
CA VAL A 210 1.82 -17.68 7.65
C VAL A 210 0.71 -16.63 7.63
N VAL A 211 0.17 -16.35 6.44
CA VAL A 211 -0.94 -15.41 6.21
C VAL A 211 -2.24 -16.18 6.00
N TYR A 212 -3.31 -15.80 6.69
CA TYR A 212 -4.67 -16.19 6.37
C TYR A 212 -5.36 -15.07 5.60
N ALA A 213 -5.92 -15.38 4.43
CA ALA A 213 -6.96 -14.56 3.81
C ALA A 213 -8.31 -15.24 4.08
N MET A 214 -9.12 -14.64 4.93
CA MET A 214 -10.50 -15.10 5.18
C MET A 214 -11.38 -14.53 4.07
N ALA A 215 -11.75 -15.38 3.11
CA ALA A 215 -12.83 -15.07 2.19
C ALA A 215 -14.16 -15.15 2.98
N SER A 216 -14.78 -14.00 3.22
CA SER A 216 -16.14 -13.89 3.74
C SER A 216 -17.10 -14.54 2.74
N THR A 217 -17.50 -15.78 3.00
CA THR A 217 -18.66 -16.41 2.34
C THR A 217 -19.90 -16.16 3.18
N PRO A 218 -21.07 -15.85 2.57
CA PRO A 218 -22.29 -15.63 3.33
C PRO A 218 -22.74 -16.94 4.00
N MET A 219 -22.90 -16.88 5.33
CA MET A 219 -23.30 -18.01 6.17
C MET A 219 -24.73 -18.49 5.86
N ILE A 220 -24.86 -19.79 5.58
CA ILE A 220 -26.10 -20.55 5.75
C ILE A 220 -25.82 -21.67 6.78
N GLY A 221 -26.50 -21.61 7.93
CA GLY A 221 -26.98 -22.81 8.66
C GLY A 221 -26.03 -23.58 9.61
N ILE A 222 -26.00 -23.15 10.88
CA ILE A 222 -26.10 -23.91 12.16
C ILE A 222 -25.44 -25.30 12.29
N SER A 223 -24.46 -25.45 13.22
CA SER A 223 -24.55 -26.36 14.40
C SER A 223 -23.35 -26.30 15.35
N LYS A 224 -23.60 -25.74 16.54
CA LYS A 224 -23.12 -26.04 17.92
C LYS A 224 -21.93 -27.02 18.11
N LEU A 225 -20.78 -26.54 18.59
CA LEU A 225 -19.88 -27.32 19.48
C LEU A 225 -19.01 -26.40 20.37
N LEU A 226 -18.74 -26.89 21.57
CA LEU A 226 -18.38 -26.17 22.81
C LEU A 226 -17.00 -25.49 22.82
N LEU A 227 -16.92 -24.35 23.52
CA LEU A 227 -15.69 -23.65 23.92
C LEU A 227 -15.03 -24.33 25.13
N PRO A 228 -13.70 -24.15 25.31
CA PRO A 228 -13.24 -23.62 26.59
C PRO A 228 -12.36 -22.37 26.39
N GLU A 229 -12.78 -21.30 27.06
CA GLU A 229 -11.95 -20.17 27.52
C GLU A 229 -11.18 -20.60 28.79
N PRO A 230 -10.22 -19.82 29.35
CA PRO A 230 -9.76 -18.50 28.92
C PRO A 230 -8.21 -18.37 28.89
N GLU A 231 -7.78 -17.16 28.54
CA GLU A 231 -6.52 -16.51 28.95
C GLU A 231 -5.34 -16.49 27.95
N SER A 232 -5.24 -15.30 27.35
CA SER A 232 -3.99 -14.54 27.15
C SER A 232 -3.31 -14.64 25.79
N LEU A 233 -3.35 -13.48 25.11
CA LEU A 233 -2.34 -12.89 24.21
C LEU A 233 -2.46 -13.25 22.72
N THR A 234 -2.37 -12.34 21.75
CA THR A 234 -2.43 -10.86 21.71
C THR A 234 -2.82 -10.51 20.26
N LEU A 235 -3.64 -9.47 20.14
CA LEU A 235 -4.24 -8.89 18.93
C LEU A 235 -3.24 -8.64 17.76
N ILE A 236 -3.64 -8.98 16.54
CA ILE A 236 -3.00 -8.54 15.28
C ILE A 236 -3.75 -7.32 14.75
N LEU A 237 -3.01 -6.25 14.45
CA LEU A 237 -3.50 -5.09 13.71
C LEU A 237 -2.49 -4.79 12.60
N TRP A 238 -2.77 -5.28 11.38
CA TRP A 238 -2.26 -4.80 10.10
C TRP A 238 -3.26 -5.14 8.99
N LEU A 239 -4.35 -4.37 8.96
CA LEU A 239 -4.95 -3.74 7.78
C LEU A 239 -5.71 -2.50 8.27
#